data_AF-A0A2W2D7X5-F1
#
_entry.id   AF-A0A2W2D7X5-F1
#
_cell.length_a   1.000
_cell.length_b   1.000
_cell.length_c   1.000
_cell.angle_alpha   90.00
_cell.angle_beta   90.00
_cell.angle_gamma   90.00
#
_symmetry.space_group_name_H-M   'P 1'
#
loop_
_entity.id
_entity.type
_entity.pdbx_description
1 polymer ?
#
loop_
_entity_poly.entity_id
_entity_poly.type
_entity_poly.pdbx_seq_one_letter_code
_entity_poly.pdbx_strand_id
1 'polypeptide(L)' 'MFGRKQRDPEPVRRDKVMRLIQLGMAETDAADRDIDSPTFDKAKATFNAAKDRCTKAELAAAYDALRRHGY' A
#
# COMPACT_ATOMS: atom_id res chain seq x y z
N MET A 1 25.70 25.91 -13.46
CA MET A 1 24.48 25.13 -13.77
C MET A 1 24.57 23.80 -13.05
N PHE A 2 23.90 23.62 -11.91
CA PHE A 2 23.86 22.34 -11.22
C PHE A 2 22.71 21.51 -11.78
N GLY A 3 23.02 20.61 -12.73
CA GLY A 3 22.09 19.59 -13.18
C GLY A 3 21.71 18.72 -12.00
N ARG A 4 20.45 18.81 -11.55
CA ARG A 4 19.90 17.86 -10.58
C ARG A 4 19.94 16.49 -11.27
N LYS A 5 20.91 15.65 -10.90
CA LYS A 5 20.87 14.22 -11.21
C LYS A 5 19.51 13.73 -10.71
N GLN A 6 18.60 13.47 -11.66
CA GLN A 6 17.35 12.81 -11.41
C GLN A 6 17.75 11.48 -10.76
N ARG A 7 17.50 11.33 -9.46
CA ARG A 7 17.61 10.01 -8.82
C ARG A 7 16.66 9.13 -9.62
N ASP A 8 17.19 8.12 -10.31
CA ASP A 8 16.35 7.09 -10.91
C ASP A 8 15.31 6.68 -9.86
N PRO A 9 14.00 6.75 -10.17
CA PRO A 9 12.99 6.35 -9.22
C PRO A 9 13.32 4.92 -8.79
N GLU A 10 13.34 4.66 -7.48
CA GLU A 10 13.56 3.31 -6.97
C GLU A 10 12.64 2.36 -7.75
N PRO A 11 13.17 1.25 -8.31
CA PRO A 11 12.39 0.40 -9.18
C PRO A 11 11.17 -0.12 -8.43
N VAL A 12 10.00 0.34 -8.86
CA VAL A 12 8.72 -0.02 -8.23
C VAL A 12 8.41 -1.47 -8.62
N ARG A 13 8.45 -2.36 -7.63
CA ARG A 13 8.05 -3.75 -7.84
C ARG A 13 6.53 -3.86 -7.89
N ARG A 14 6.03 -4.08 -9.10
CA ARG A 14 4.59 -4.12 -9.38
C ARG A 14 3.86 -5.20 -8.56
N ASP A 15 4.50 -6.35 -8.32
CA ASP A 15 3.97 -7.42 -7.47
C ASP A 15 3.71 -6.96 -6.04
N LYS A 16 4.66 -6.23 -5.44
CA LYS A 16 4.51 -5.66 -4.10
C LYS A 16 3.43 -4.60 -4.03
N VAL A 17 3.37 -3.72 -5.03
CA VAL A 17 2.34 -2.68 -5.12
C VAL A 17 0.95 -3.29 -5.26
N MET A 18 0.77 -4.26 -6.16
CA MET A 18 -0.52 -4.94 -6.33
C MET A 18 -0.93 -5.70 -5.06
N ARG A 19 0.02 -6.33 -4.37
CA ARG A 19 -0.24 -6.98 -3.09
C ARG A 19 -0.66 -6.00 -2.00
N LEU A 20 0.00 -4.85 -1.91
CA LEU A 20 -0.38 -3.78 -0.97
C LEU A 20 -1.78 -3.26 -1.26
N ILE A 21 -2.12 -3.03 -2.53
CA ILE A 21 -3.45 -2.58 -2.95
C ILE A 21 -4.51 -3.61 -2.55
N GLN A 22 -4.28 -4.91 -2.83
CA GLN A 22 -5.20 -5.98 -2.45
C GLN A 22 -5.42 -6.06 -0.93
N LEU A 23 -4.34 -5.93 -0.15
CA LEU A 23 -4.42 -5.94 1.31
C LEU A 23 -5.11 -4.70 1.86
N GLY A 24 -4.87 -3.52 1.27
CA GLY A 24 -5.55 -2.28 1.64
C GLY A 24 -7.05 -2.36 1.38
N MET A 25 -7.46 -2.88 0.21
CA MET A 25 -8.88 -3.11 -0.08
C MET A 25 -9.52 -4.11 0.90
N ALA A 26 -8.81 -5.16 1.28
CA ALA A 26 -9.29 -6.14 2.26
C ALA A 26 -9.37 -5.56 3.68
N GLU A 27 -8.45 -4.68 4.06
CA GLU A 27 -8.49 -3.93 5.33
C GLU A 27 -9.71 -3.00 5.36
N THR A 28 -9.94 -2.22 4.30
CA THR A 28 -11.11 -1.32 4.20
C THR A 28 -12.43 -2.10 4.20
N ASP A 29 -12.55 -3.18 3.42
CA ASP A 29 -13.76 -4.03 3.39
C ASP A 29 -14.03 -4.72 4.74
N ALA A 30 -12.97 -5.09 5.48
CA ALA A 30 -13.12 -5.61 6.84
C ALA A 30 -13.57 -4.51 7.82
N ALA A 31 -13.03 -3.30 7.71
CA ALA A 31 -13.42 -2.16 8.53
C ALA A 31 -14.87 -1.75 8.31
N ASP A 32 -15.33 -1.75 7.05
CA ASP A 32 -16.70 -1.41 6.67
C ASP A 32 -17.72 -2.40 7.23
N ARG A 33 -17.33 -3.67 7.43
CA ARG A 33 -18.18 -4.68 8.07
C ARG A 33 -18.19 -4.55 9.57
N ASP A 34 -17.01 -4.56 10.19
CA ASP A 34 -16.83 -4.48 11.64
C ASP A 34 -15.35 -4.20 11.97
N ILE A 35 -15.06 -2.94 12.28
CA ILE A 35 -13.72 -2.44 12.62
C ILE A 35 -13.17 -3.02 13.92
N ASP A 36 -14.03 -3.47 14.84
CA ASP A 36 -13.62 -4.08 16.11
C ASP A 36 -13.51 -5.61 16.00
N SER A 37 -13.72 -6.15 14.78
CA SER A 37 -13.62 -7.59 14.56
C SER A 37 -12.16 -8.07 14.50
N PRO A 38 -11.89 -9.30 14.94
CA PRO A 38 -10.58 -9.95 14.75
C PRO A 38 -10.17 -10.06 13.28
N THR A 39 -11.13 -9.99 12.35
CA THR A 39 -10.89 -10.02 10.90
C THR A 39 -10.20 -8.73 10.44
N PHE A 40 -10.66 -7.58 10.91
CA PHE A 40 -10.01 -6.29 10.64
C PHE A 40 -8.59 -6.27 11.22
N ASP A 41 -8.43 -6.70 12.48
CA ASP A 41 -7.10 -6.76 13.11
C ASP A 41 -6.11 -7.61 12.30
N LYS A 42 -6.56 -8.77 11.80
CA LYS A 42 -5.74 -9.64 10.96
C LYS A 42 -5.42 -9.00 9.60
N ALA A 43 -6.38 -8.35 8.97
CA ALA A 43 -6.18 -7.64 7.70
C ALA A 43 -5.19 -6.49 7.86
N LYS A 44 -5.38 -5.65 8.88
CA LYS A 44 -4.49 -4.55 9.27
C LYS A 44 -3.07 -5.01 9.61
N ALA A 45 -2.93 -6.10 10.39
CA ALA A 45 -1.62 -6.67 10.69
C ALA A 45 -0.91 -7.15 9.41
N THR A 46 -1.64 -7.78 8.50
CA THR A 46 -1.09 -8.27 7.22
C THR A 46 -0.70 -7.11 6.30
N PHE A 47 -1.53 -6.06 6.24
CA PHE A 47 -1.23 -4.84 5.49
C PHE A 47 0.03 -4.15 6.02
N ASN A 48 0.14 -3.97 7.35
CA ASN A 48 1.31 -3.37 7.98
C ASN A 48 2.60 -4.20 7.72
N ALA A 49 2.52 -5.52 7.83
CA ALA A 49 3.67 -6.39 7.53
C ALA A 49 4.10 -6.33 6.05
N ALA A 50 3.17 -6.13 5.13
CA ALA A 50 3.48 -5.91 3.71
C ALA A 50 4.07 -4.51 3.47
N LYS A 51 3.54 -3.49 4.15
CA LYS A 51 4.00 -2.11 4.10
C LYS A 51 5.45 -1.96 4.53
N ASP A 52 5.85 -2.63 5.61
CA ASP A 52 7.23 -2.59 6.12
C ASP A 52 8.26 -3.19 5.15
N ARG A 53 7.80 -4.02 4.20
CA ARG A 53 8.66 -4.64 3.17
C ARG A 53 8.70 -3.86 1.86
N CYS A 54 8.01 -2.72 1.77
CA CYS A 54 7.89 -1.92 0.56
C CYS A 54 8.75 -0.66 0.64
N THR A 55 9.25 -0.21 -0.51
CA THR A 55 9.96 1.07 -0.62
C THR A 55 8.97 2.24 -0.56
N LYS A 56 9.48 3.45 -0.34
CA LYS A 56 8.63 4.65 -0.35
C LYS A 56 7.94 4.86 -1.70
N ALA A 57 8.61 4.52 -2.80
CA ALA A 57 8.05 4.59 -4.15
C ALA A 57 6.92 3.57 -4.36
N GLU A 58 7.10 2.34 -3.87
CA GLU A 58 6.07 1.29 -3.91
C GLU A 58 4.84 1.68 -3.07
N LEU A 59 5.05 2.24 -1.88
CA LEU A 59 3.96 2.74 -1.02
C LEU A 59 3.19 3.89 -1.66
N ALA A 60 3.90 4.87 -2.24
CA ALA A 60 3.26 5.98 -2.93
C ALA A 60 2.39 5.50 -4.10
N ALA A 61 2.89 4.54 -4.91
CA ALA A 61 2.13 3.95 -6.00
C ALA A 61 0.89 3.19 -5.52
N ALA A 62 0.99 2.45 -4.41
CA ALA A 62 -0.14 1.73 -3.83
C ALA A 62 -1.21 2.69 -3.28
N TYR A 63 -0.81 3.72 -2.54
CA TYR A 63 -1.73 4.73 -2.01
C TYR A 63 -2.41 5.56 -3.11
N ASP A 64 -1.66 5.95 -4.15
CA ASP A 64 -2.24 6.63 -5.32
C ASP A 64 -3.29 5.76 -6.01
N ALA A 65 -3.05 4.45 -6.13
CA ALA A 65 -4.01 3.53 -6.71
C ALA A 65 -5.26 3.37 -5.83
N LEU A 66 -5.10 3.14 -4.52
CA LEU A 66 -6.22 3.04 -3.57
C LEU A 66 -7.10 4.30 -3.62
N ARG A 67 -6.49 5.48 -3.55
CA ARG A 67 -7.17 6.77 -3.64
C ARG A 67 -7.93 6.95 -4.96
N ARG A 68 -7.36 6.52 -6.09
CA ARG A 68 -8.05 6.57 -7.41
C ARG A 68 -9.27 5.66 -7.47
N HIS A 69 -9.28 4.59 -6.69
CA HIS A 69 -10.37 3.63 -6.64
C HIS A 69 -11.39 3.91 -5.52
N GLY A 70 -11.16 4.94 -4.69
CA GLY A 70 -12.09 5.37 -3.64
C GLY A 70 -11.95 4.60 -2.32
N TYR A 71 -10.80 3.95 -2.09
CA TYR A 71 -10.44 3.29 -0.84
C TYR A 71 -9.60 4.19 0.08
#